data_AF-A0A1H9LXQ9-F1
#
_entry.id   AF-A0A1H9LXQ9-F1
#
_cell.length_a   1.000
_cell.length_b   1.000
_cell.length_c   1.000
_cell.angle_alpha   90.00
_cell.angle_beta   90.00
_cell.angle_gamma   90.00
#
_symmetry.space_group_name_H-M   'P 1'
#
loop_
_entity.id
_entity.type
_entity.pdbx_description
1 polymer ?
#
loop_
_entity_poly.entity_id
_entity_poly.type
_entity_poly.pdbx_seq_one_letter_code
_entity_poly.pdbx_strand_id
1 'polypeptide(L)'
;MFLFILLYLVVYVTILTWTFTKAEIAQEYGVTRPTLRKWIRYFSSRTDYETWKRRRKFSGKEVLSLICELGWPNSTNCLTKGQIKEQCETEYQTITDMVQLNAAKLGIDINAYRNVDIFPPSLSQRIVAVMG
;
A
#
# COMPACT_ATOMS: atom_id res chain seq x y z
N MET A 1 21.57 -25.50 -18.28
CA MET A 1 20.44 -25.70 -17.33
C MET A 1 20.88 -25.51 -15.88
N PHE A 2 21.84 -26.27 -15.35
CA PHE A 2 22.34 -26.12 -13.98
C PHE A 2 22.87 -24.72 -13.64
N LEU A 3 23.62 -24.08 -14.55
CA LEU A 3 24.14 -22.72 -14.34
C LEU A 3 23.02 -21.69 -14.16
N PHE A 4 21.93 -21.81 -14.93
CA PHE A 4 20.76 -20.93 -14.84
C PHE A 4 19.98 -21.14 -13.55
N ILE A 5 19.84 -22.39 -13.09
CA ILE A 5 19.20 -22.72 -11.82
C ILE A 5 20.03 -22.16 -10.65
N LEU A 6 21.36 -22.30 -10.71
CA LEU A 6 22.27 -21.76 -9.70
C LEU A 6 22.19 -20.22 -9.66
N LEU A 7 22.19 -19.57 -10.81
CA LEU A 7 22.07 -18.11 -10.91
C LEU A 7 20.71 -17.62 -10.35
N TYR A 8 19.62 -18.32 -10.67
CA TYR A 8 18.29 -18.04 -10.11
C TYR A 8 18.27 -18.18 -8.58
N LEU A 9 18.88 -19.24 -8.04
CA LEU A 9 18.99 -19.44 -6.60
C LEU A 9 19.82 -18.36 -5.92
N VAL A 10 20.95 -17.95 -6.50
CA VAL A 10 21.78 -16.86 -5.96
C VAL A 10 20.99 -15.55 -5.91
N VAL A 11 20.31 -15.19 -7.01
CA VAL A 11 19.45 -14.00 -7.07
C VAL A 11 18.30 -14.08 -6.05
N TYR A 12 17.69 -15.26 -5.92
CA TYR A 12 16.62 -15.47 -4.94
C TYR A 12 17.13 -15.29 -3.50
N VAL A 13 18.27 -15.88 -3.15
CA VAL A 13 18.88 -15.74 -1.82
C VAL A 13 19.29 -14.29 -1.55
N THR A 14 19.89 -13.59 -2.51
CA THR A 14 20.29 -12.19 -2.32
C THR A 14 19.08 -11.29 -2.06
N ILE A 15 17.98 -11.47 -2.81
CA ILE A 15 16.70 -10.77 -2.57
C ILE A 15 16.16 -11.07 -1.17
N LEU A 16 16.23 -12.33 -0.71
CA LEU A 16 15.76 -12.72 0.62
C LEU A 16 16.62 -12.14 1.75
N THR A 17 17.92 -11.96 1.53
CA THR A 17 18.83 -11.33 2.49
C THR A 17 18.79 -9.80 2.46
N TRP A 18 18.16 -9.22 1.43
CA TRP A 18 18.03 -7.78 1.33
C TRP A 18 17.10 -7.26 2.43
N THR A 19 17.58 -6.23 3.13
CA THR A 19 16.81 -5.53 4.14
C THR A 19 16.47 -4.12 3.70
N PHE A 20 15.22 -3.72 3.85
CA PHE A 20 14.71 -2.39 3.51
C PHE A 20 14.37 -1.61 4.77
N THR A 21 14.65 -0.32 4.75
CA THR A 21 14.25 0.65 5.77
C THR A 21 12.87 1.21 5.44
N LYS A 22 12.22 1.79 6.45
CA LYS A 22 10.94 2.49 6.27
C LYS A 22 11.02 3.66 5.27
N ALA A 23 12.19 4.28 5.15
CA ALA A 23 12.40 5.40 4.25
C ALA A 23 12.44 4.91 2.80
N GLU A 24 13.20 3.84 2.54
CA GLU A 24 13.27 3.21 1.21
C GLU A 24 11.89 2.71 0.78
N ILE A 25 11.15 1.99 1.65
CA ILE A 25 9.78 1.54 1.31
C ILE A 25 8.88 2.74 0.97
N ALA A 26 8.93 3.81 1.75
CA ALA A 26 8.09 4.98 1.49
C ALA A 26 8.46 5.67 0.16
N GLN A 27 9.77 5.72 -0.16
CA GLN A 27 10.29 6.26 -1.41
C GLN A 27 9.83 5.45 -2.63
N GLU A 28 9.82 4.11 -2.56
CA GLU A 28 9.31 3.25 -3.63
C GLU A 28 7.84 3.55 -3.97
N TYR A 29 7.02 3.83 -2.96
CA TYR A 29 5.62 4.24 -3.17
C TYR A 29 5.45 5.72 -3.54
N GLY A 30 6.53 6.52 -3.52
CA GLY A 30 6.46 7.96 -3.72
C GLY A 30 5.74 8.72 -2.60
N VAL A 31 5.73 8.19 -1.37
CA VAL A 31 5.03 8.80 -0.22
C VAL A 31 5.98 9.11 0.94
N THR A 32 5.50 9.90 1.89
CA THR A 32 6.25 10.20 3.10
C THR A 32 6.19 9.04 4.11
N ARG A 33 7.17 8.96 5.03
CA ARG A 33 7.16 7.97 6.12
C ARG A 33 5.90 8.05 7.02
N PRO A 34 5.38 9.24 7.37
CA PRO A 34 4.09 9.35 8.06
C PRO A 34 2.92 8.75 7.28
N THR A 35 2.85 8.97 5.96
CA THR A 35 1.82 8.37 5.10
C THR A 35 1.90 6.85 5.11
N LEU A 36 3.09 6.29 4.86
CA LEU A 36 3.31 4.84 4.94
C LEU A 36 2.92 4.28 6.32
N ARG A 37 3.27 4.98 7.41
CA ARG A 37 2.88 4.59 8.77
C ARG A 37 1.35 4.51 8.93
N LYS A 38 0.59 5.46 8.39
CA LYS A 38 -0.88 5.41 8.39
C LYS A 38 -1.37 4.18 7.62
N TRP A 39 -0.77 3.87 6.48
CA TRP A 39 -1.14 2.68 5.69
C TRP A 39 -0.94 1.39 6.45
N ILE A 40 0.21 1.22 7.11
CA ILE A 40 0.44 0.02 7.93
C ILE A 40 -0.58 -0.07 9.05
N ARG A 41 -0.89 1.05 9.72
CA ARG A 41 -1.86 1.07 10.83
C ARG A 41 -3.28 0.66 10.39
N TYR A 42 -3.69 1.10 9.20
CA TYR A 42 -5.10 1.03 8.79
C TYR A 42 -5.41 -0.01 7.72
N PHE A 43 -4.43 -0.40 6.90
CA PHE A 43 -4.63 -1.24 5.73
C PHE A 43 -3.78 -2.51 5.73
N SER A 44 -2.82 -2.65 6.65
CA SER A 44 -2.06 -3.89 6.79
C SER A 44 -2.69 -4.78 7.84
N SER A 45 -3.22 -5.93 7.40
CA SER A 45 -3.82 -6.93 8.29
C SER A 45 -2.77 -7.91 8.83
N ARG A 46 -1.74 -8.18 8.02
CA ARG A 46 -0.68 -9.16 8.32
C ARG A 46 0.45 -8.57 9.14
N THR A 47 0.64 -7.25 9.09
CA THR A 47 1.74 -6.59 9.78
C THR A 47 1.23 -5.90 11.04
N ASP A 48 1.58 -6.45 12.21
CA ASP A 48 1.30 -5.79 13.48
C ASP A 48 1.98 -4.41 13.54
N TYR A 49 1.16 -3.38 13.78
CA TYR A 49 1.61 -1.99 13.75
C TYR A 49 2.65 -1.68 14.83
N GLU A 50 2.49 -2.20 16.06
CA GLU A 50 3.42 -1.93 17.16
C GLU A 50 4.77 -2.61 16.95
N THR A 51 4.77 -3.79 16.34
CA THR A 51 5.98 -4.47 15.88
C THR A 51 6.64 -3.69 14.73
N TRP A 52 5.86 -3.27 13.74
CA TRP A 52 6.35 -2.44 12.63
C TRP A 52 6.99 -1.14 13.13
N LYS A 53 6.34 -0.46 14.07
CA LYS A 53 6.79 0.83 14.64
C LYS A 53 8.17 0.71 15.28
N ARG A 54 8.43 -0.37 16.03
CA ARG A 54 9.71 -0.61 16.71
C ARG A 54 10.84 -1.07 15.78
N ARG A 55 10.52 -1.78 14.69
CA ARG A 55 11.53 -2.29 13.75
C ARG A 55 12.23 -1.19 12.94
N ARG A 56 13.53 -1.36 12.70
CA ARG A 56 14.35 -0.47 11.85
C ARG A 56 14.40 -0.91 10.40
N LYS A 57 14.45 -2.23 10.16
CA LYS A 57 14.62 -2.87 8.86
C LYS A 57 13.61 -4.01 8.67
N PHE A 58 13.28 -4.29 7.42
CA PHE A 58 12.34 -5.33 6.97
C PHE A 58 13.03 -6.21 5.94
N SER A 59 12.83 -7.51 6.03
CA SER A 59 13.28 -8.46 5.02
C SER A 59 12.47 -8.32 3.73
N GLY A 60 13.03 -8.78 2.61
CA GLY A 60 12.33 -8.84 1.33
C GLY A 60 10.97 -9.57 1.41
N LYS A 61 10.85 -10.62 2.24
CA LYS A 61 9.57 -11.33 2.44
C LYS A 61 8.50 -10.45 3.09
N GLU A 62 8.87 -9.65 4.09
CA GLU A 62 7.95 -8.72 4.74
C GLU A 62 7.52 -7.61 3.78
N VAL A 63 8.47 -7.06 3.02
CA VAL A 63 8.16 -6.06 1.99
C VAL A 63 7.24 -6.65 0.91
N LEU A 64 7.48 -7.89 0.47
CA LEU A 64 6.59 -8.56 -0.47
C LEU A 64 5.17 -8.73 0.10
N SER A 65 5.04 -9.07 1.38
CA SER A 65 3.72 -9.12 2.02
C SER A 65 3.04 -7.75 2.04
N LEU A 66 3.78 -6.67 2.27
CA LEU A 66 3.25 -5.31 2.18
C LEU A 66 2.80 -4.97 0.76
N ILE A 67 3.56 -5.36 -0.26
CA ILE A 67 3.20 -5.17 -1.67
C ILE A 67 1.92 -5.93 -2.02
N CYS A 68 1.73 -7.14 -1.51
CA CYS A 68 0.48 -7.89 -1.73
C CYS A 68 -0.75 -7.20 -1.11
N GLU A 69 -0.60 -6.47 0.00
CA GLU A 69 -1.69 -5.76 0.66
C GLU A 69 -1.93 -4.36 0.05
N LEU A 70 -0.86 -3.59 -0.12
CA LEU A 70 -0.88 -2.18 -0.55
C LEU A 70 -0.90 -2.03 -2.08
N GLY A 71 -0.61 -3.09 -2.82
CA GLY A 71 -0.44 -3.07 -4.27
C GLY A 71 1.00 -2.79 -4.69
N TRP A 72 1.27 -2.99 -5.98
CA TRP A 72 2.60 -2.78 -6.53
C TRP A 72 3.04 -1.31 -6.42
N PRO A 73 4.26 -1.01 -5.96
CA PRO A 73 4.76 0.35 -5.90
C PRO A 73 4.85 0.92 -7.32
N ASN A 74 3.91 1.79 -7.64
CA ASN A 74 3.94 2.66 -8.79
C ASN A 74 3.32 3.98 -8.34
N SER A 75 4.13 5.03 -8.27
CA SER A 75 3.74 6.32 -7.69
C SER A 75 2.53 6.94 -8.37
N THR A 76 2.27 6.63 -9.65
CA THR A 76 1.09 7.11 -10.38
C THR A 76 -0.22 6.54 -9.85
N ASN A 77 -0.17 5.45 -9.08
CA ASN A 77 -1.37 4.75 -8.60
C ASN A 77 -1.74 5.13 -7.16
N CYS A 78 -0.88 5.87 -6.46
CA CYS A 78 -1.19 6.41 -5.13
C CYS A 78 -2.03 7.67 -5.30
N LEU A 79 -3.32 7.61 -4.99
CA LEU A 79 -4.23 8.74 -5.18
C LEU A 79 -4.60 9.41 -3.87
N THR A 80 -4.60 10.74 -3.87
CA THR A 80 -5.25 11.56 -2.84
C THR A 80 -6.78 11.54 -3.02
N LYS A 81 -7.52 11.95 -1.97
CA LYS A 81 -8.97 12.19 -2.11
C LYS A 81 -9.29 13.19 -3.24
N GLY A 82 -8.46 14.23 -3.39
CA GLY A 82 -8.64 15.23 -4.44
C GLY A 82 -8.42 14.66 -5.84
N GLN A 83 -7.38 13.84 -6.03
CA GLN A 83 -7.15 13.17 -7.31
C GLN A 83 -8.26 12.18 -7.65
N ILE A 84 -8.82 11.45 -6.67
CA ILE A 84 -9.98 10.59 -6.90
C ILE A 84 -11.20 11.43 -7.31
N LYS A 85 -11.42 12.58 -6.65
CA LYS A 85 -12.47 13.55 -7.02
C LYS A 85 -12.34 13.99 -8.47
N GLU A 86 -11.15 14.42 -8.86
CA GLU A 86 -10.85 14.88 -10.22
C GLU A 86 -11.04 13.74 -11.24
N GLN A 87 -10.48 12.56 -10.97
CA GLN A 87 -10.55 11.42 -11.88
C GLN A 87 -11.97 10.87 -12.07
N CYS A 88 -12.81 10.93 -11.05
CA CYS A 88 -14.19 10.44 -11.11
C CYS A 88 -15.21 11.53 -11.47
N GLU A 89 -14.76 12.76 -11.76
CA GLU A 89 -15.60 13.92 -12.10
C GLU A 89 -16.79 14.11 -11.14
N THR A 90 -16.54 13.98 -9.84
CA THR A 90 -17.59 13.91 -8.82
C THR A 90 -17.30 14.84 -7.64
N GLU A 91 -18.15 14.82 -6.61
CA GLU A 91 -17.96 15.57 -5.37
C GLU A 91 -17.42 14.72 -4.21
N TYR A 92 -16.75 15.36 -3.26
CA TYR A 92 -16.17 14.68 -2.09
C TYR A 92 -17.21 13.91 -1.27
N GLN A 93 -18.43 14.45 -1.17
CA GLN A 93 -19.52 13.81 -0.46
C GLN A 93 -19.91 12.50 -1.15
N THR A 94 -20.05 12.52 -2.48
CA THR A 94 -20.37 11.33 -3.28
C THR A 94 -19.33 10.24 -3.10
N ILE A 95 -18.03 10.57 -3.13
CA ILE A 95 -16.97 9.58 -2.87
C ILE A 95 -17.11 9.00 -1.47
N THR A 96 -17.36 9.85 -0.47
CA THR A 96 -17.49 9.42 0.92
C THR A 96 -18.68 8.49 1.11
N ASP A 97 -19.83 8.82 0.51
CA ASP A 97 -21.04 8.00 0.56
C ASP A 97 -20.83 6.66 -0.14
N MET A 98 -20.17 6.66 -1.30
CA MET A 98 -19.85 5.44 -2.04
C MET A 98 -18.85 4.54 -1.30
N VAL A 99 -17.82 5.12 -0.69
CA VAL A 99 -16.89 4.37 0.16
C VAL A 99 -17.61 3.80 1.38
N GLN A 100 -18.53 4.56 1.99
CA GLN A 100 -19.33 4.11 3.12
C GLN A 100 -20.27 2.96 2.74
N LEU A 101 -20.97 3.08 1.61
CA LEU A 101 -21.86 2.04 1.09
C LEU A 101 -21.08 0.75 0.74
N ASN A 102 -19.85 0.89 0.25
CA ASN A 102 -19.01 -0.22 -0.22
C ASN A 102 -17.89 -0.61 0.75
N ALA A 103 -17.92 -0.17 2.01
CA ALA A 103 -16.81 -0.31 2.97
C ALA A 103 -16.33 -1.77 3.11
N ALA A 104 -17.28 -2.71 3.23
CA ALA A 104 -16.99 -4.14 3.32
C ALA A 104 -16.32 -4.69 2.05
N LYS A 105 -16.82 -4.32 0.86
CA LYS A 105 -16.24 -4.72 -0.43
C LYS A 105 -14.85 -4.13 -0.64
N LEU A 106 -14.63 -2.91 -0.14
CA LEU A 106 -13.35 -2.21 -0.15
C LEU A 106 -12.40 -2.67 0.97
N GLY A 107 -12.85 -3.50 1.91
CA GLY A 107 -12.04 -3.96 3.04
C GLY A 107 -11.45 -2.80 3.85
N ILE A 108 -12.20 -1.70 3.97
CA ILE A 108 -11.76 -0.47 4.63
C ILE A 108 -12.69 -0.09 5.77
N ASP A 109 -12.11 0.31 6.89
CA ASP A 109 -12.82 0.98 7.96
C ASP A 109 -13.05 2.46 7.63
N ILE A 110 -14.22 3.00 7.95
CA ILE A 110 -14.55 4.40 7.62
C ILE A 110 -13.70 5.39 8.41
N ASN A 111 -13.27 5.05 9.63
CA ASN A 111 -12.33 5.90 10.33
C ASN A 111 -10.96 5.87 9.65
N ALA A 112 -10.51 4.71 9.15
CA ALA A 112 -9.30 4.64 8.33
C ALA A 112 -9.39 5.56 7.09
N TYR A 113 -10.49 5.50 6.34
CA TYR A 113 -10.72 6.39 5.19
C TYR A 113 -10.64 7.87 5.56
N ARG A 114 -11.25 8.27 6.68
CA ARG A 114 -11.24 9.66 7.15
C ARG A 114 -9.84 10.13 7.56
N ASN A 115 -9.03 9.25 8.16
CA ASN A 115 -7.71 9.59 8.70
C ASN A 115 -6.55 9.53 7.69
N VAL A 116 -6.83 9.11 6.45
CA VAL A 116 -5.84 8.95 5.39
C VAL A 116 -6.11 9.94 4.26
N ASP A 117 -5.03 10.59 3.79
CA ASP A 117 -5.09 11.65 2.78
C ASP A 117 -4.70 11.13 1.38
N ILE A 118 -3.73 10.21 1.35
CA ILE A 118 -3.20 9.53 0.16
C ILE A 118 -3.42 8.04 0.38
N PHE A 119 -4.02 7.33 -0.57
CA PHE A 119 -4.30 5.90 -0.47
C PHE A 119 -3.23 5.06 -1.17
N PRO A 120 -3.00 3.81 -0.71
CA PRO A 120 -2.09 2.89 -1.38
C PRO A 120 -2.66 2.43 -2.74
N PRO A 121 -1.80 2.03 -3.69
CA PRO A 121 -2.21 1.68 -5.05
C PRO A 121 -3.41 0.73 -5.16
N SER A 122 -3.42 -0.36 -4.39
CA SER A 122 -4.50 -1.35 -4.43
C SER A 122 -5.84 -0.75 -4.00
N LEU A 123 -5.83 0.12 -2.98
CA LEU A 123 -7.05 0.75 -2.47
C LEU A 123 -7.51 1.88 -3.38
N SER A 124 -6.60 2.72 -3.87
CA SER A 124 -6.91 3.77 -4.86
C SER A 124 -7.66 3.20 -6.06
N GLN A 125 -7.14 2.12 -6.66
CA GLN A 125 -7.77 1.45 -7.80
C GLN A 125 -9.17 0.90 -7.46
N ARG A 126 -9.32 0.31 -6.28
CA ARG A 126 -10.62 -0.24 -5.83
C ARG A 126 -11.64 0.85 -5.57
N ILE A 127 -11.23 2.00 -5.01
CA ILE A 127 -12.13 3.15 -4.80
C ILE A 127 -12.59 3.66 -6.17
N VAL A 128 -11.68 3.89 -7.12
CA VAL A 128 -12.05 4.32 -8.47
C VAL A 128 -12.99 3.33 -9.14
N ALA A 129 -12.71 2.02 -9.06
CA ALA A 129 -13.53 0.96 -9.66
C ALA A 129 -14.91 0.73 -9.02
N VAL A 130 -15.21 1.36 -7.87
CA VAL A 130 -16.59 1.36 -7.33
C VAL A 130 -17.34 2.64 -7.68
N MET A 131 -16.65 3.66 -8.18
CA MET A 131 -17.26 4.91 -8.64
C MET A 131 -17.72 4.84 -10.10
N GLY A 132 -17.17 3.92 -10.91
CA GLY A 132 -17.48 3.69 -12.32
C GLY A 132 -16.52 2.66 -12.91
#